data_AF-A0A1X0BL12-F1
#
_entry.id   AF-A0A1X0BL12-F1
#
_cell.length_a   1.000
_cell.length_b   1.000
_cell.length_c   1.000
_cell.angle_alpha   90.00
_cell.angle_beta   90.00
_cell.angle_gamma   90.00
#
_symmetry.space_group_name_H-M   'P 1'
#
loop_
_entity.id
_entity.type
_entity.pdbx_description
1 polymer ?
#
loop_
_entity_poly.entity_id
_entity_poly.type
_entity_poly.pdbx_seq_one_letter_code
_entity_poly.pdbx_strand_id
1 'polypeptide(L)'
;MVVLVANKVGAQRLYGRATECDTVRTLLSTVRSGASAVLVLHGEPGVGKTALLEYLTEQAAGFRIARVAGAESDIELAFAGLQQLCAPLMAHVDELPEPQREALSVAFGRGVGPTPDRFLVGLAVLSLLAAAADDQPLLCVVDDAQWLDVLT
;
A
#
# COMPACT_ATOMS: atom_id res chain seq x y z
N MET A 1 -9.17 -3.90 -5.14
CA MET A 1 -7.94 -3.41 -4.46
C MET A 1 -7.79 -4.11 -3.12
N VAL A 2 -6.60 -4.60 -2.79
CA VAL A 2 -6.24 -5.05 -1.44
C VAL A 2 -5.39 -3.98 -0.77
N VAL A 3 -5.72 -3.60 0.47
CA VAL A 3 -4.78 -2.87 1.33
C VAL A 3 -4.46 -3.74 2.55
N LEU A 4 -3.17 -4.01 2.75
CA LEU A 4 -2.69 -4.76 3.89
C LEU A 4 -1.82 -3.90 4.76
N VAL A 5 -2.03 -3.97 6.07
CA VAL A 5 -1.21 -3.31 7.07
C VAL A 5 -0.62 -4.36 8.00
N ALA A 6 0.71 -4.44 8.12
CA ALA A 6 1.39 -5.30 9.08
C ALA A 6 2.47 -4.52 9.84
N ASN A 7 2.88 -5.06 11.00
CA ASN A 7 3.99 -4.57 11.80
C ASN A 7 5.11 -5.63 11.80
N LYS A 8 6.39 -5.24 11.67
CA LYS A 8 7.49 -6.18 11.34
C LYS A 8 8.09 -6.90 12.55
N VAL A 9 8.76 -8.05 12.29
CA VAL A 9 10.13 -8.46 12.69
C VAL A 9 10.31 -9.97 12.41
N GLY A 10 11.34 -10.32 11.60
CA GLY A 10 11.98 -11.65 11.50
C GLY A 10 11.32 -12.69 10.58
N ALA A 11 12.11 -13.26 9.64
CA ALA A 11 11.68 -14.28 8.68
C ALA A 11 12.00 -15.72 9.15
N GLN A 12 10.99 -16.60 9.18
CA GLN A 12 11.13 -18.07 9.19
C GLN A 12 9.92 -18.75 8.55
N ARG A 13 10.13 -19.99 8.05
CA ARG A 13 9.11 -20.88 7.47
C ARG A 13 7.83 -20.93 8.32
N LEU A 14 6.68 -20.74 7.68
CA LEU A 14 5.36 -20.80 8.32
C LEU A 14 5.02 -22.25 8.73
N TYR A 15 5.14 -22.57 10.01
CA TYR A 15 4.55 -23.78 10.62
C TYR A 15 3.29 -23.38 11.40
N GLY A 16 2.18 -24.12 11.23
CA GLY A 16 0.96 -23.93 12.04
C GLY A 16 0.03 -22.79 11.64
N ARG A 17 0.17 -22.20 10.45
CA ARG A 17 -0.58 -21.01 9.99
C ARG A 17 -1.66 -21.30 8.93
N ALA A 18 -2.32 -22.45 9.00
CA ALA A 18 -3.27 -22.87 7.97
C ALA A 18 -4.43 -21.87 7.81
N THR A 19 -5.01 -21.42 8.93
CA THR A 19 -6.14 -20.48 8.96
C THR A 19 -5.78 -19.11 8.39
N GLU A 20 -4.60 -18.59 8.71
CA GLU A 20 -4.13 -17.32 8.16
C GLU A 20 -3.84 -17.42 6.67
N CYS A 21 -3.23 -18.53 6.22
CA CYS A 21 -3.02 -18.78 4.79
C CYS A 21 -4.36 -18.92 4.03
N ASP A 22 -5.38 -19.55 4.63
CA ASP A 22 -6.73 -19.62 4.05
C ASP A 22 -7.38 -18.24 3.95
N THR A 23 -7.20 -17.39 4.97
CA THR A 23 -7.68 -16.00 4.97
C THR A 23 -7.02 -15.20 3.85
N VAL A 24 -5.69 -15.32 3.70
CA VAL A 24 -4.92 -14.71 2.61
C VAL A 24 -5.44 -15.17 1.24
N ARG A 25 -5.64 -16.48 1.05
CA ARG A 25 -6.13 -17.02 -0.23
C ARG A 25 -7.53 -16.52 -0.56
N THR A 26 -8.43 -16.47 0.42
CA THR A 26 -9.81 -15.98 0.28
C THR A 26 -9.83 -14.50 -0.06
N LEU A 27 -8.93 -13.72 0.55
CA LEU A 27 -8.80 -12.31 0.25
C LEU A 27 -8.29 -12.08 -1.19
N LEU A 28 -7.28 -12.84 -1.63
CA LEU A 28 -6.78 -12.75 -3.00
C LEU A 28 -7.85 -13.15 -4.02
N SER A 29 -8.64 -14.20 -3.76
CA SER A 29 -9.73 -14.60 -4.66
C SER A 29 -10.84 -13.55 -4.74
N THR A 30 -11.19 -12.92 -3.61
CA THR A 30 -12.17 -11.81 -3.56
C THR A 30 -11.75 -10.64 -4.44
N VAL A 31 -10.45 -10.30 -4.45
CA VAL A 31 -9.97 -9.20 -5.29
C VAL A 31 -9.83 -9.59 -6.76
N ARG A 32 -9.49 -10.85 -7.05
CA ARG A 32 -9.56 -11.37 -8.43
C ARG A 32 -10.99 -11.34 -8.99
N SER A 33 -12.02 -11.46 -8.15
CA SER A 33 -13.42 -11.35 -8.58
C SER A 33 -13.93 -9.91 -8.70
N GLY A 34 -13.05 -8.90 -8.57
CA GLY A 34 -13.40 -7.48 -8.75
C GLY A 34 -13.87 -6.76 -7.47
N ALA A 35 -13.93 -7.45 -6.33
CA ALA A 35 -14.24 -6.79 -5.06
C ALA A 35 -12.97 -6.18 -4.44
N SER A 36 -13.15 -5.24 -3.50
CA SER A 36 -12.04 -4.71 -2.70
C SER A 36 -12.07 -5.34 -1.31
N ALA A 37 -10.88 -5.55 -0.73
CA ALA A 37 -10.72 -6.18 0.57
C ALA A 37 -9.58 -5.52 1.35
N VAL A 38 -9.65 -5.56 2.68
CA VAL A 38 -8.60 -5.05 3.56
C VAL A 38 -8.30 -6.12 4.60
N LEU A 39 -7.02 -6.34 4.89
CA LEU A 39 -6.59 -7.24 5.96
C LEU A 39 -5.51 -6.56 6.79
N VAL A 40 -5.72 -6.53 8.10
CA VAL A 40 -4.77 -5.97 9.06
C VAL A 40 -4.17 -7.12 9.86
N LEU A 41 -2.84 -7.23 9.83
CA LEU A 41 -2.10 -8.27 10.53
C LEU A 41 -1.65 -7.75 11.90
N HIS A 42 -2.35 -8.18 12.94
CA HIS A 42 -1.98 -7.94 14.34
C HIS A 42 -1.40 -9.20 15.00
N GLY A 43 -0.48 -8.99 15.92
CA GLY A 43 0.11 -10.08 16.71
C GLY A 43 1.39 -9.63 17.41
N GLU A 44 1.92 -10.48 18.28
CA GLU A 44 3.14 -10.18 19.04
C GLU A 44 4.37 -10.02 18.12
N PRO A 45 5.40 -9.27 18.56
CA PRO A 45 6.68 -9.23 17.86
C PRO A 45 7.23 -10.63 17.61
N GLY A 46 7.78 -10.89 16.42
CA GLY A 46 8.35 -12.20 16.07
C GLY A 46 7.34 -13.31 15.78
N VAL A 47 6.02 -13.06 15.87
CA VAL A 47 5.00 -14.09 15.60
C VAL A 47 5.00 -14.58 14.15
N GLY A 48 5.66 -13.89 13.21
CA GLY A 48 5.77 -14.27 11.79
C GLY A 48 4.87 -13.47 10.84
N LYS A 49 4.48 -12.24 11.18
CA LYS A 49 3.67 -11.36 10.31
C LYS A 49 4.35 -11.07 8.97
N THR A 50 5.67 -10.85 9.00
CA THR A 50 6.48 -10.63 7.79
C THR A 50 6.49 -11.87 6.89
N ALA A 51 6.65 -13.07 7.46
CA ALA A 51 6.57 -14.32 6.69
C ALA A 51 5.20 -14.54 6.04
N LEU A 52 4.11 -14.11 6.71
CA LEU A 52 2.77 -14.16 6.12
C LEU A 52 2.58 -13.14 4.98
N LEU A 53 3.19 -11.95 5.08
CA LEU A 53 3.22 -10.97 3.99
C LEU A 53 4.02 -11.48 2.77
N GLU A 54 5.16 -12.14 3.02
CA GLU A 54 5.97 -12.78 1.96
C GLU A 54 5.16 -13.87 1.26
N TYR A 55 4.54 -14.78 2.03
CA TYR A 55 3.64 -15.81 1.48
C TYR A 55 2.53 -15.20 0.62
N LEU A 56 1.87 -14.16 1.10
CA LEU A 56 0.84 -13.46 0.34
C LEU A 56 1.36 -12.88 -0.97
N THR A 57 2.55 -12.26 -0.96
CA THR A 57 3.20 -11.69 -2.15
C THR A 57 3.50 -12.79 -3.17
N GLU A 58 3.97 -13.96 -2.72
CA GLU A 58 4.19 -15.13 -3.57
C GLU A 58 2.89 -15.68 -4.20
N GLN A 59 1.77 -15.62 -3.48
CA GLN A 59 0.46 -16.09 -3.98
C GLN A 59 -0.26 -15.06 -4.87
N ALA A 60 0.21 -13.81 -4.90
CA ALA A 60 -0.41 -12.71 -5.65
C ALA A 60 0.00 -12.67 -7.14
N ALA A 61 0.26 -13.82 -7.77
CA ALA A 61 0.61 -13.88 -9.19
C ALA A 61 -0.46 -13.21 -10.07
N GLY A 62 -0.04 -12.28 -10.92
CA GLY A 62 -0.92 -11.46 -11.76
C GLY A 62 -1.48 -10.20 -11.09
N PHE A 63 -1.10 -9.91 -9.84
CA PHE A 63 -1.39 -8.63 -9.21
C PHE A 63 -0.30 -7.60 -9.50
N ARG A 64 -0.70 -6.33 -9.58
CA ARG A 64 0.22 -5.21 -9.38
C ARG A 64 0.50 -5.10 -7.89
N ILE A 65 1.76 -5.05 -7.48
CA ILE A 65 2.13 -4.95 -6.06
C ILE A 65 2.74 -3.57 -5.80
N ALA A 66 2.09 -2.79 -4.93
CA ALA A 66 2.60 -1.53 -4.42
C ALA A 66 2.97 -1.75 -2.94
N ARG A 67 4.25 -1.62 -2.60
CA ARG A 67 4.74 -1.86 -1.24
C ARG A 67 5.34 -0.59 -0.67
N VAL A 68 5.01 -0.32 0.59
CA VAL A 68 5.64 0.69 1.44
C VAL A 68 6.02 0.03 2.76
N ALA A 69 7.15 0.43 3.31
CA ALA A 69 7.55 0.06 4.67
C ALA A 69 7.90 1.35 5.41
N GLY A 70 7.19 1.64 6.51
CA GLY A 70 7.51 2.80 7.32
C GLY A 70 8.91 2.68 7.91
N ALA A 71 9.74 3.70 7.71
CA ALA A 71 11.02 3.84 8.37
C ALA A 71 10.93 4.94 9.44
N GLU A 72 11.55 4.73 10.60
CA GLU A 72 11.62 5.76 11.65
C GLU A 72 12.26 7.06 11.14
N SER A 73 13.17 6.97 10.17
CA SER A 73 13.80 8.11 9.50
C SER A 73 12.88 8.86 8.53
N ASP A 74 11.73 8.29 8.14
CA ASP A 74 10.80 8.91 7.17
C ASP A 74 9.85 9.92 7.83
N ILE A 75 9.87 10.04 9.16
CA ILE A 75 8.99 10.96 9.92
C ILE A 75 9.22 12.43 9.54
N GLU A 76 10.43 12.79 9.08
CA GLU A 76 10.79 14.16 8.72
C GLU A 76 10.36 14.55 7.29
N LEU A 77 9.95 13.58 6.46
CA LEU A 77 9.60 13.81 5.05
C LEU A 77 8.09 13.60 4.85
N ALA A 78 7.36 14.70 4.76
CA ALA A 78 5.93 14.67 4.48
C ALA A 78 5.65 13.88 3.19
N PHE A 79 4.72 12.92 3.27
CA PHE A 79 4.27 12.08 2.16
C PHE A 79 5.32 11.09 1.62
N ALA A 80 6.43 10.84 2.32
CA ALA A 80 7.45 9.88 1.87
C ALA A 80 6.86 8.47 1.70
N GLY A 81 6.05 8.03 2.67
CA GLY A 81 5.35 6.75 2.60
C GLY A 81 4.39 6.68 1.43
N LEU A 82 3.61 7.75 1.24
CA LEU A 82 2.67 7.87 0.14
C LEU A 82 3.37 7.88 -1.23
N GLN A 83 4.51 8.56 -1.35
CA GLN A 83 5.33 8.59 -2.56
C GLN A 83 5.86 7.21 -2.90
N GLN A 84 6.37 6.46 -1.91
CA GLN A 84 6.84 5.09 -2.11
C GLN A 84 5.69 4.17 -2.57
N LEU A 85 4.51 4.30 -1.94
CA LEU A 85 3.33 3.51 -2.31
C LEU A 85 2.83 3.85 -3.73
N CYS A 86 2.88 5.12 -4.14
CA CYS A 86 2.39 5.57 -5.44
C CYS A 86 3.40 5.41 -6.58
N ALA A 87 4.69 5.25 -6.28
CA ALA A 87 5.76 5.10 -7.27
C ALA A 87 5.46 4.08 -8.39
N PRO A 88 4.98 2.83 -8.12
CA PRO A 88 4.65 1.87 -9.16
C PRO A 88 3.37 2.20 -9.94
N LEU A 89 2.61 3.20 -9.51
CA LEU A 89 1.31 3.58 -10.10
C LEU A 89 1.42 4.85 -10.96
N MET A 90 2.58 5.50 -10.98
CA MET A 90 2.75 6.80 -11.65
C MET A 90 2.50 6.77 -13.17
N ALA A 91 2.47 5.60 -13.80
CA ALA A 91 2.04 5.45 -15.19
C ALA A 91 0.58 5.93 -15.42
N HIS A 92 -0.26 5.89 -14.38
CA HIS A 92 -1.67 6.32 -14.41
C HIS A 92 -1.88 7.76 -13.97
N VAL A 93 -0.81 8.51 -13.62
CA VAL A 93 -0.97 9.89 -13.15
C VAL A 93 -1.62 10.77 -14.20
N ASP A 94 -1.46 10.42 -15.48
CA ASP A 94 -1.96 11.24 -16.56
C ASP A 94 -3.47 11.13 -16.79
N GLU A 95 -4.08 10.08 -16.25
CA GLU A 95 -5.52 9.83 -16.24
C GLU A 95 -6.25 10.67 -15.18
N LEU A 96 -5.52 11.24 -14.23
CA LEU A 96 -6.08 12.03 -13.16
C LEU A 96 -6.52 13.43 -13.64
N PRO A 97 -7.61 14.00 -13.09
CA PRO A 97 -7.91 15.41 -13.25
C PRO A 97 -6.70 16.28 -12.90
N GLU A 98 -6.49 17.36 -13.64
CA GLU A 98 -5.35 18.28 -13.47
C GLU A 98 -5.10 18.70 -12.00
N PRO A 99 -6.12 19.10 -11.21
CA PRO A 99 -5.91 19.49 -9.81
C PRO A 99 -5.31 18.36 -8.94
N GLN A 100 -5.69 17.11 -9.22
CA GLN A 100 -5.18 15.95 -8.48
C GLN A 100 -3.74 15.63 -8.85
N ARG A 101 -3.41 15.72 -10.15
CA ARG A 101 -2.05 15.53 -10.64
C ARG A 101 -1.09 16.60 -10.11
N GLU A 102 -1.52 17.87 -10.08
CA GLU A 102 -0.74 18.95 -9.47
C GLU A 102 -0.51 18.71 -7.98
N ALA A 103 -1.55 18.32 -7.24
CA ALA A 103 -1.45 18.02 -5.82
C ALA A 103 -0.42 16.91 -5.54
N LEU A 104 -0.43 15.81 -6.32
CA LEU A 104 0.59 14.75 -6.22
C LEU A 104 1.98 15.24 -6.61
N SER A 105 2.08 16.06 -7.65
CA SER A 105 3.36 16.60 -8.10
C SER A 105 4.03 17.45 -7.02
N VAL A 106 3.26 18.33 -6.36
CA VAL A 106 3.79 19.15 -5.25
C VAL A 106 4.04 18.28 -4.00
N ALA A 107 3.09 17.40 -3.63
CA ALA A 107 3.23 16.54 -2.46
C ALA A 107 4.47 15.62 -2.54
N PHE A 108 4.82 15.13 -3.72
CA PHE A 108 5.97 14.25 -3.95
C PHE A 108 7.26 15.01 -4.31
N GLY A 109 7.29 16.34 -4.16
CA GLY A 109 8.47 17.16 -4.40
C GLY A 109 8.94 17.20 -5.86
N ARG A 110 8.05 16.87 -6.83
CA ARG A 110 8.34 16.90 -8.28
C ARG A 110 7.98 18.24 -8.93
N GLY A 111 7.01 18.95 -8.36
CA GLY A 111 6.55 20.25 -8.80
C GLY A 111 6.85 21.34 -7.78
N VAL A 112 6.73 22.59 -8.23
CA VAL A 112 6.80 23.77 -7.37
C VAL A 112 5.39 24.32 -7.21
N GLY A 113 4.96 24.58 -5.97
CA GLY A 113 3.62 25.08 -5.69
C GLY A 113 3.38 25.29 -4.20
N PRO A 114 2.22 25.84 -3.82
CA PRO A 114 1.81 25.94 -2.42
C PRO A 114 1.62 24.53 -1.83
N THR A 115 1.75 24.40 -0.51
CA THR A 115 1.46 23.15 0.19
C THR A 115 0.08 22.62 -0.23
N PRO A 116 0.00 21.40 -0.77
CA PRO A 116 -1.23 20.90 -1.36
C PRO A 116 -2.26 20.61 -0.27
N ASP A 117 -3.54 20.74 -0.62
CA ASP A 117 -4.64 20.33 0.25
C ASP A 117 -4.57 18.82 0.48
N ARG A 118 -4.52 18.41 1.76
CA ARG A 118 -4.46 17.01 2.19
C ARG A 118 -5.64 16.20 1.65
N PHE A 119 -6.83 16.80 1.55
CA PHE A 119 -7.98 16.16 0.96
C PHE A 119 -7.75 15.86 -0.53
N LEU A 120 -7.19 16.82 -1.26
CA LEU A 120 -6.92 16.68 -2.68
C LEU A 120 -5.83 15.64 -2.95
N VAL A 121 -4.79 15.58 -2.11
CA VAL A 121 -3.76 14.52 -2.16
C VAL A 121 -4.39 13.14 -1.92
N GLY A 122 -5.23 13.00 -0.89
CA GLY A 122 -5.93 11.74 -0.61
C GLY A 122 -6.85 11.30 -1.75
N LEU A 123 -7.59 12.24 -2.34
CA LEU A 123 -8.44 11.98 -3.51
C LEU A 123 -7.62 11.58 -4.74
N ALA A 124 -6.48 12.23 -4.96
CA ALA A 124 -5.59 11.91 -6.06
C ALA A 124 -5.00 10.51 -5.93
N VAL A 125 -4.57 10.11 -4.72
CA VAL A 125 -4.09 8.74 -4.48
C VAL A 125 -5.21 7.72 -4.64
N LEU A 126 -6.41 7.99 -4.12
CA LEU A 126 -7.56 7.09 -4.33
C LEU A 126 -7.85 6.89 -5.82
N SER A 127 -7.85 7.97 -6.60
CA SER A 127 -8.10 7.93 -8.03
C SER A 127 -6.98 7.19 -8.78
N LEU A 128 -5.73 7.36 -8.34
CA LEU A 128 -4.57 6.66 -8.90
C LEU A 128 -4.63 5.14 -8.62
N LEU A 129 -5.03 4.76 -7.40
CA LEU A 129 -5.24 3.36 -7.02
C LEU A 129 -6.39 2.73 -7.82
N ALA A 130 -7.46 3.48 -8.07
CA ALA A 130 -8.59 3.02 -8.87
C ALA A 130 -8.19 2.79 -10.33
N ALA A 131 -7.56 3.78 -10.98
CA ALA A 131 -7.05 3.66 -12.35
C ALA A 131 -6.10 2.45 -12.48
N ALA A 132 -5.18 2.29 -11.54
CA ALA A 132 -4.25 1.16 -11.54
C ALA A 132 -4.92 -0.20 -11.30
N ALA A 133 -6.08 -0.24 -10.65
CA ALA A 133 -6.83 -1.46 -10.39
C ALA A 133 -7.74 -1.88 -11.56
N ASP A 134 -8.09 -0.96 -12.46
CA ASP A 134 -8.89 -1.23 -13.66
C ASP A 134 -8.09 -2.04 -14.70
N ASP A 135 -6.77 -1.83 -14.80
CA ASP A 135 -5.87 -2.63 -15.64
C ASP A 135 -5.74 -4.08 -15.16
N GLN A 136 -5.46 -4.24 -13.86
CA GLN A 136 -5.17 -5.52 -13.23
C GLN A 136 -5.34 -5.43 -11.71
N PRO A 137 -5.58 -6.54 -11.00
CA PRO A 137 -5.77 -6.55 -9.56
C PRO A 137 -4.61 -5.88 -8.81
N LEU A 138 -4.92 -4.88 -7.99
CA LEU A 138 -3.93 -4.13 -7.20
C LEU A 138 -3.83 -4.66 -5.77
N LEU A 139 -2.60 -4.92 -5.33
CA LEU A 139 -2.21 -5.30 -3.98
C LEU A 139 -1.30 -4.23 -3.36
N CYS A 140 -1.81 -3.50 -2.38
CA CYS A 140 -1.06 -2.57 -1.56
C CYS A 140 -0.60 -3.27 -0.28
N VAL A 141 0.72 -3.31 -0.05
CA VAL A 141 1.33 -3.86 1.16
C VAL A 141 1.98 -2.73 1.94
N VAL A 142 1.47 -2.48 3.13
CA VAL A 142 1.92 -1.46 4.06
C VAL A 142 2.54 -2.16 5.25
N ASP A 143 3.86 -2.15 5.33
CA ASP A 143 4.61 -2.66 6.47
C ASP A 143 4.94 -1.50 7.41
N ASP A 144 4.97 -1.75 8.71
CA ASP A 144 5.33 -0.78 9.74
C ASP A 144 4.54 0.53 9.67
N ALA A 145 3.22 0.45 9.48
CA ALA A 145 2.36 1.62 9.34
C ALA A 145 2.39 2.58 10.53
N GLN A 146 2.81 2.12 11.71
CA GLN A 146 3.03 3.01 12.86
C GLN A 146 4.10 4.08 12.63
N TRP A 147 5.00 3.86 11.67
CA TRP A 147 6.06 4.78 11.28
C TRP A 147 5.73 5.57 10.01
N LEU A 148 4.57 5.31 9.39
CA LEU A 148 4.14 6.04 8.21
C LEU A 148 3.46 7.34 8.60
N ASP A 149 3.94 8.43 7.99
CA ASP A 149 3.32 9.75 7.94
C ASP A 149 2.57 10.11 9.24
N VAL A 150 3.34 10.34 10.31
CA VAL A 150 2.78 10.73 11.61
C VAL A 150 2.14 12.11 11.45
N LEU A 151 0.81 12.14 11.55
CA LEU A 151 0.04 13.38 11.51
C LEU A 151 0.40 14.22 12.75
N THR A 152 1.23 15.23 12.54
CA THR A 152 1.33 16.40 13.41
C THR A 152 0.57 17.58 12.81
#